data_AF-K0B8S0-F1
#
_entry.id   AF-K0B8S0-F1
#
_cell.length_a   1.000
_cell.length_b   1.000
_cell.length_c   1.000
_cell.angle_alpha   90.00
_cell.angle_beta   90.00
_cell.angle_gamma   90.00
#
_symmetry.space_group_name_H-M   'P 1'
#
loop_
_entity.id
_entity.type
_entity.pdbx_description
1 polymer ?
#
loop_
_entity_poly.entity_id
_entity_poly.type
_entity_poly.pdbx_seq_one_letter_code
_entity_poly.pdbx_strand_id
1 'polypeptide(L)'
;MKMTPLRNNRRAISTVLTTIIILVASVVLGSGVVVYGTSLFQGGTQQEAISVQGVQLWVNATDSNGVAWGAAAVRNSGDKILSTDKIEVRGTNVPFSAWYVDTDPDRVTVDNFQAQFISTGTVSGQMQSTGSTCASADLEIDLDDAGALPALCMTKQSGPVGLNPGDRMIIYFKVPDGTLSSLDAGATSSLNIFAGKTGAPQSVTIANT
;
A
#
# COMPACT_ATOMS: atom_id res chain seq x y z
N MET A 1 10.42 64.53 65.22
CA MET A 1 11.22 63.60 64.39
C MET A 1 10.45 63.39 63.09
N LYS A 2 11.00 63.82 61.94
CA LYS A 2 10.29 63.94 60.66
C LYS A 2 10.46 62.63 59.89
N MET A 3 9.36 61.91 59.65
CA MET A 3 9.37 60.62 58.95
C MET A 3 9.18 60.88 57.44
N THR A 4 10.25 60.72 56.67
CA THR A 4 10.22 60.84 55.20
C THR A 4 9.62 59.58 54.58
N PRO A 5 8.56 59.68 53.75
CA PRO A 5 7.97 58.52 53.10
C PRO A 5 8.81 58.12 51.89
N LEU A 6 9.29 56.87 51.87
CA LEU A 6 9.91 56.25 50.70
C LEU A 6 8.82 55.87 49.68
N ARG A 7 8.55 56.73 48.69
CA ARG A 7 7.63 56.40 47.60
C ARG A 7 8.12 57.02 46.29
N ASN A 8 8.56 56.19 45.32
CA ASN A 8 8.19 56.31 43.87
C ASN A 8 8.95 55.44 42.84
N ASN A 9 9.80 54.47 43.18
CA ASN A 9 10.48 53.65 42.14
C ASN A 9 9.68 52.45 41.58
N ARG A 10 8.45 52.18 42.06
CA ARG A 10 7.61 51.09 41.54
C ARG A 10 7.09 51.33 40.12
N ARG A 11 6.97 52.59 39.70
CA ARG A 11 6.45 52.95 38.36
C ARG A 11 7.43 52.60 37.24
N ALA A 12 8.73 52.86 37.43
CA ALA A 12 9.76 52.51 36.44
C ALA A 12 9.92 50.99 36.27
N ILE A 13 9.84 50.23 37.37
CA ILE A 13 9.93 48.76 37.36
C ILE A 13 8.72 48.11 36.66
N SER A 14 7.52 48.68 36.82
CA SER A 14 6.29 48.16 36.19
C SER A 14 6.36 48.23 34.66
N THR A 15 6.93 49.30 34.10
CA THR A 15 7.08 49.46 32.65
C THR A 15 8.05 48.43 32.08
N VAL A 16 9.17 48.17 32.77
CA VAL A 16 10.15 47.15 32.38
C VAL A 16 9.56 45.74 32.45
N LEU A 17 8.76 45.46 33.48
CA LEU A 17 8.11 44.15 33.61
C LEU A 17 7.12 43.91 32.48
N THR A 18 6.33 44.92 32.12
CA THR A 18 5.37 44.81 31.01
C THR A 18 6.05 44.61 29.66
N THR A 19 7.20 45.25 29.39
CA THR A 19 7.91 45.05 28.12
C THR A 19 8.54 43.66 28.03
N ILE A 20 9.02 43.10 29.15
CA ILE A 20 9.51 41.71 29.21
C ILE A 20 8.36 40.72 28.96
N ILE A 21 7.21 40.91 29.60
CA ILE A 21 6.05 40.04 29.40
C ILE A 21 5.62 40.05 27.93
N ILE A 22 5.55 41.22 27.29
CA ILE A 22 5.18 41.35 25.88
C ILE A 22 6.25 40.71 24.97
N LEU A 23 7.54 40.91 25.25
CA LEU A 23 8.63 40.29 24.50
C LEU A 23 8.58 38.77 24.57
N VAL A 24 8.38 38.21 25.76
CA VAL A 24 8.30 36.76 25.93
C VAL A 24 7.03 36.22 25.27
N ALA A 25 5.89 36.89 25.45
CA ALA A 25 4.64 36.49 24.82
C ALA A 25 4.73 36.50 23.28
N SER A 26 5.37 37.51 22.68
CA SER A 26 5.50 37.59 21.22
C SER A 26 6.40 36.50 20.64
N VAL A 27 7.50 36.17 21.31
CA VAL A 27 8.40 35.08 20.89
C VAL A 27 7.71 33.73 21.04
N VAL A 28 7.00 33.48 22.14
CA VAL A 28 6.28 32.22 22.37
C VAL A 28 5.18 32.03 21.32
N LEU A 29 4.34 33.05 21.10
CA LEU A 29 3.30 32.99 20.07
C LEU A 29 3.90 32.81 18.68
N GLY A 30 4.95 33.57 18.35
CA GLY A 30 5.65 33.47 17.06
C GLY A 30 6.20 32.07 16.78
N SER A 31 6.86 31.46 17.77
CA SER A 31 7.38 30.09 17.64
C SER A 31 6.26 29.05 17.45
N GLY A 32 5.12 29.21 18.15
CA GLY A 32 3.98 28.33 18.03
C GLY A 32 3.37 28.31 16.63
N VAL A 33 3.18 29.47 16.00
CA VAL A 33 2.65 29.54 14.63
C VAL A 33 3.64 28.98 13.60
N VAL A 34 4.94 29.15 13.81
CA VAL A 34 5.96 28.58 12.91
C VAL A 34 5.99 27.05 13.01
N VAL A 35 5.98 26.49 14.23
CA VAL A 35 5.94 25.03 14.42
C VAL A 35 4.64 24.45 13.84
N TYR A 36 3.50 25.09 14.09
CA TYR A 36 2.23 24.66 13.52
C TYR A 36 2.22 24.76 11.99
N GLY A 37 2.67 25.89 11.43
CA GLY A 37 2.76 26.10 9.99
C GLY A 37 3.67 25.06 9.32
N THR A 38 4.86 24.84 9.87
CA THR A 38 5.79 23.81 9.35
C THR A 38 5.22 22.41 9.46
N SER A 39 4.47 22.08 10.52
CA SER A 39 3.79 20.78 10.64
C SER A 39 2.68 20.59 9.61
N LEU A 40 1.90 21.64 9.31
CA LEU A 40 0.87 21.61 8.26
C LEU A 40 1.49 21.47 6.87
N PHE A 41 2.57 22.19 6.58
CA PHE A 41 3.25 22.05 5.29
C PHE A 41 3.87 20.66 5.14
N GLN A 42 4.58 20.15 6.15
CA GLN A 42 5.16 18.79 6.12
C GLN A 42 4.09 17.70 6.02
N GLY A 43 2.94 17.87 6.67
CA GLY A 43 1.81 16.95 6.54
C GLY A 43 1.09 17.05 5.19
N GLY A 44 1.05 18.25 4.60
CA GLY A 44 0.40 18.51 3.31
C GLY A 44 1.22 18.10 2.09
N THR A 45 2.55 17.94 2.22
CA THR A 45 3.42 17.48 1.13
C THR A 45 3.57 15.97 1.04
N GLN A 46 3.28 15.23 2.11
CA GLN A 46 3.34 13.77 2.10
C GLN A 46 2.19 13.21 1.26
N GLN A 47 2.51 12.56 0.15
CA GLN A 47 1.52 12.02 -0.77
C GLN A 47 1.31 10.52 -0.56
N GLU A 48 0.06 10.08 -0.62
CA GLU A 48 -0.32 8.67 -0.68
C GLU A 48 -0.43 8.28 -2.16
N ALA A 49 0.52 7.49 -2.66
CA ALA A 49 0.58 7.09 -4.07
C ALA A 49 0.96 5.61 -4.21
N ILE A 50 0.32 4.92 -5.15
CA ILE A 50 0.65 3.55 -5.53
C ILE A 50 0.99 3.46 -7.01
N SER A 51 1.92 2.57 -7.32
CA SER A 51 2.17 2.11 -8.68
C SER A 51 1.81 0.63 -8.76
N VAL A 52 0.94 0.28 -9.70
CA VAL A 52 0.54 -1.09 -9.99
C VAL A 52 1.11 -1.49 -11.34
N GLN A 53 1.75 -2.66 -11.42
CA GLN A 53 2.43 -3.17 -12.62
C GLN A 53 2.20 -4.68 -12.78
N GLY A 54 2.52 -5.20 -13.97
CA GLY A 54 2.50 -6.63 -14.25
C GLY A 54 1.13 -7.29 -14.16
N VAL A 55 0.03 -6.54 -14.20
CA VAL A 55 -1.29 -7.11 -13.90
C VAL A 55 -1.73 -8.12 -14.96
N GLN A 56 -2.09 -9.31 -14.52
CA GLN A 56 -2.60 -10.38 -15.39
C GLN A 56 -3.82 -11.06 -14.76
N LEU A 57 -4.73 -11.51 -15.62
CA LEU A 57 -5.91 -12.26 -15.27
C LEU A 57 -5.96 -13.52 -16.11
N TRP A 58 -6.27 -14.64 -15.47
CA TRP A 58 -6.40 -15.93 -16.10
C TRP A 58 -7.75 -16.55 -15.76
N VAL A 59 -8.34 -17.22 -16.73
CA VAL A 59 -9.50 -18.07 -16.52
C VAL A 59 -9.16 -19.49 -16.95
N ASN A 60 -9.55 -20.46 -16.12
CA ASN A 60 -9.48 -21.86 -16.50
C ASN A 60 -10.69 -22.19 -17.39
N ALA A 61 -10.46 -22.39 -18.68
CA ALA A 61 -11.55 -22.69 -19.62
C ALA A 61 -12.14 -24.10 -19.48
N THR A 62 -11.45 -25.00 -18.78
CA THR A 62 -11.82 -26.42 -18.67
C THR A 62 -12.75 -26.69 -17.48
N ASP A 63 -12.78 -25.79 -16.49
CA ASP A 63 -13.66 -25.91 -15.33
C ASP A 63 -14.99 -25.19 -15.57
N SER A 64 -16.10 -25.92 -15.49
CA SER A 64 -17.46 -25.37 -15.61
C SER A 64 -17.79 -24.35 -14.53
N ASN A 65 -17.03 -24.32 -13.43
CA ASN A 65 -17.19 -23.37 -12.35
C ASN A 65 -16.60 -21.97 -12.64
N GLY A 66 -15.87 -21.80 -13.76
CA GLY A 66 -15.30 -20.50 -14.16
C GLY A 66 -14.24 -20.00 -13.18
N VAL A 67 -13.38 -20.90 -12.70
CA VAL A 67 -12.30 -20.54 -11.77
C VAL A 67 -11.34 -19.58 -12.46
N ALA A 68 -11.17 -18.39 -11.88
CA ALA A 68 -10.29 -17.37 -12.39
C ALA A 68 -9.32 -16.86 -11.33
N TRP A 69 -8.14 -16.50 -11.77
CA TRP A 69 -7.03 -16.04 -10.96
C TRP A 69 -6.48 -14.75 -11.52
N GLY A 70 -5.89 -13.94 -10.66
CA GLY A 70 -5.19 -12.74 -11.06
C GLY A 70 -3.90 -12.57 -10.30
N ALA A 71 -2.98 -11.84 -10.91
CA ALA A 71 -1.75 -11.40 -10.28
C ALA A 71 -1.56 -9.90 -10.52
N ALA A 72 -0.97 -9.21 -9.54
CA ALA A 72 -0.61 -7.82 -9.64
C ALA A 72 0.61 -7.49 -8.77
N ALA A 73 1.52 -6.69 -9.31
CA ALA A 73 2.61 -6.11 -8.56
C ALA A 73 2.17 -4.73 -8.05
N VAL A 74 2.32 -4.47 -6.75
CA VAL A 74 1.96 -3.19 -6.13
C VAL A 74 3.17 -2.61 -5.43
N ARG A 75 3.46 -1.33 -5.67
CA ARG A 75 4.51 -0.59 -4.99
C ARG A 75 3.94 0.67 -4.36
N ASN A 76 4.38 0.94 -3.12
CA ASN A 76 4.13 2.24 -2.52
C ASN A 76 5.12 3.26 -3.09
N SER A 77 4.62 4.16 -3.94
CA SER A 77 5.40 5.26 -4.54
C SER A 77 5.19 6.58 -3.81
N GLY A 78 4.43 6.58 -2.71
CA GLY A 78 4.19 7.74 -1.86
C GLY A 78 5.25 7.88 -0.77
N ASP A 79 5.06 8.91 0.06
CA ASP A 79 5.96 9.26 1.16
C ASP A 79 5.51 8.72 2.52
N LYS A 80 4.33 8.09 2.55
CA LYS A 80 3.69 7.56 3.77
C LYS A 80 3.38 6.08 3.64
N ILE A 81 3.39 5.37 4.78
CA ILE A 81 2.91 3.99 4.86
C ILE A 81 1.48 3.93 4.34
N LEU A 82 1.24 3.01 3.43
CA LEU A 82 -0.06 2.80 2.81
C LEU A 82 -0.45 1.34 2.95
N SER A 83 -1.74 1.05 3.01
CA SER A 83 -2.21 -0.33 3.09
C SER A 83 -3.18 -0.65 1.96
N THR A 84 -2.89 -1.73 1.24
CA THR A 84 -3.77 -2.27 0.19
C THR A 84 -4.98 -2.91 0.85
N ASP A 85 -6.16 -2.33 0.61
CA ASP A 85 -7.39 -2.61 1.33
C ASP A 85 -8.49 -3.22 0.45
N LYS A 86 -8.43 -3.04 -0.87
CA LYS A 86 -9.47 -3.57 -1.76
C LYS A 86 -8.94 -3.93 -3.13
N ILE A 87 -9.39 -5.05 -3.67
CA ILE A 87 -9.16 -5.46 -5.06
C ILE A 87 -10.53 -5.76 -5.67
N GLU A 88 -10.85 -5.12 -6.78
CA GLU A 88 -12.11 -5.31 -7.50
C GLU A 88 -11.84 -5.76 -8.93
N VAL A 89 -12.50 -6.84 -9.34
CA VAL A 89 -12.47 -7.37 -10.71
C VAL A 89 -13.85 -7.18 -11.29
N ARG A 90 -13.98 -6.42 -12.40
CA ARG A 90 -15.29 -6.08 -13.01
C ARG A 90 -16.31 -5.53 -11.99
N GLY A 91 -15.86 -4.76 -11.01
CA GLY A 91 -16.72 -4.20 -9.96
C GLY A 91 -17.13 -5.17 -8.85
N THR A 92 -16.68 -6.43 -8.89
CA THR A 92 -16.87 -7.40 -7.81
C THR A 92 -15.66 -7.40 -6.89
N ASN A 93 -15.89 -7.27 -5.58
CA ASN A 93 -14.82 -7.26 -4.59
C ASN A 93 -14.26 -8.67 -4.35
N VAL A 94 -12.92 -8.77 -4.34
CA VAL A 94 -12.21 -10.00 -4.01
C VAL A 94 -11.93 -10.04 -2.51
N PRO A 95 -12.42 -11.04 -1.75
CA PRO A 95 -12.21 -11.11 -0.31
C PRO A 95 -10.74 -11.35 0.05
N PHE A 96 -10.27 -10.83 1.18
CA PHE A 96 -8.87 -11.00 1.63
C PHE A 96 -8.45 -12.47 1.74
N SER A 97 -9.38 -13.34 2.13
CA SER A 97 -9.15 -14.78 2.22
C SER A 97 -8.86 -15.44 0.86
N ALA A 98 -8.98 -14.71 -0.24
CA ALA A 98 -8.61 -15.16 -1.57
C ALA A 98 -7.30 -14.53 -2.05
N TRP A 99 -6.60 -13.75 -1.22
CA TRP A 99 -5.35 -13.08 -1.56
C TRP A 99 -4.16 -13.83 -0.97
N TYR A 100 -3.12 -13.94 -1.78
CA TYR A 100 -1.83 -14.54 -1.47
C TYR A 100 -0.78 -13.48 -1.78
N VAL A 101 0.01 -13.10 -0.77
CA VAL A 101 0.92 -11.96 -0.88
C VAL A 101 2.31 -12.35 -0.43
N ASP A 102 3.30 -11.88 -1.18
CA ASP A 102 4.69 -11.79 -0.74
C ASP A 102 5.10 -10.31 -0.68
N THR A 103 5.74 -9.91 0.42
CA THR A 103 6.23 -8.54 0.67
C THR A 103 7.73 -8.53 0.97
N ASP A 104 8.40 -9.68 0.93
CA ASP A 104 9.80 -9.77 1.29
C ASP A 104 10.67 -9.15 0.19
N PRO A 105 11.48 -8.13 0.48
CA PRO A 105 12.27 -7.43 -0.53
C PRO A 105 13.36 -8.30 -1.18
N ASP A 106 13.79 -9.38 -0.52
CA ASP A 106 14.77 -10.31 -1.07
C ASP A 106 14.15 -11.21 -2.14
N ARG A 107 12.83 -11.44 -2.06
CA ARG A 107 12.07 -12.24 -3.05
C ARG A 107 11.34 -11.36 -4.07
N VAL A 108 10.74 -10.26 -3.62
CA VAL A 108 10.08 -9.24 -4.46
C VAL A 108 11.11 -8.24 -4.98
N THR A 109 12.05 -8.76 -5.76
CA THR A 109 13.11 -7.96 -6.39
C THR A 109 12.55 -7.08 -7.51
N VAL A 110 13.37 -6.16 -8.05
CA VAL A 110 12.98 -5.34 -9.21
C VAL A 110 12.63 -6.23 -10.40
N ASP A 111 13.39 -7.32 -10.58
CA ASP A 111 13.24 -8.23 -11.70
C ASP A 111 11.93 -9.02 -11.58
N ASN A 112 11.64 -9.60 -10.40
CA ASN A 112 10.37 -10.29 -10.14
C ASN A 112 9.15 -9.36 -10.21
N PHE A 113 9.33 -8.09 -9.83
CA PHE A 113 8.27 -7.09 -9.92
C PHE A 113 7.92 -6.70 -11.37
N GLN A 114 8.88 -6.79 -12.29
CA GLN A 114 8.71 -6.47 -13.71
C GLN A 114 8.54 -7.71 -14.60
N ALA A 115 8.75 -8.89 -14.04
CA ALA A 115 8.57 -10.15 -14.74
C ALA A 115 7.10 -10.33 -15.17
N GLN A 116 6.94 -11.14 -16.21
CA GLN A 116 5.61 -11.59 -16.62
C GLN A 116 5.15 -12.65 -15.62
N PHE A 117 4.04 -12.40 -14.94
CA PHE A 117 3.46 -13.38 -14.06
C PHE A 117 2.96 -14.59 -14.86
N ILE A 118 3.08 -15.76 -14.25
CA ILE A 118 2.65 -17.01 -14.84
C ILE A 118 1.48 -17.58 -14.05
N SER A 119 0.63 -18.33 -14.75
CA SER A 119 -0.34 -19.23 -14.16
C SER A 119 0.04 -20.65 -14.52
N THR A 120 0.00 -21.50 -13.51
CA THR A 120 0.61 -22.84 -13.48
C THR A 120 -0.47 -23.92 -13.49
N GLY A 121 -1.69 -23.51 -13.84
CA GLY A 121 -2.89 -24.31 -13.75
C GLY A 121 -3.55 -24.22 -12.38
N THR A 122 -4.70 -24.87 -12.26
CA THR A 122 -5.45 -24.94 -11.00
C THR A 122 -5.73 -26.38 -10.60
N VAL A 123 -5.48 -26.72 -9.35
CA VAL A 123 -5.82 -28.02 -8.74
C VAL A 123 -6.88 -27.77 -7.67
N SER A 124 -8.03 -28.45 -7.78
CA SER A 124 -9.17 -28.27 -6.86
C SER A 124 -9.61 -26.80 -6.69
N GLY A 125 -9.51 -26.01 -7.76
CA GLY A 125 -9.88 -24.59 -7.76
C GLY A 125 -8.87 -23.66 -7.08
N GLN A 126 -7.72 -24.17 -6.62
CA GLN A 126 -6.57 -23.39 -6.15
C GLN A 126 -5.49 -23.34 -7.23
N MET A 127 -4.72 -22.25 -7.31
CA MET A 127 -3.58 -22.19 -8.23
C MET A 127 -2.51 -23.21 -7.80
N GLN A 128 -1.93 -23.89 -8.78
CA GLN A 128 -0.91 -24.90 -8.52
C GLN A 128 0.40 -24.22 -8.11
N SER A 129 1.04 -24.68 -7.04
CA SER A 129 2.39 -24.20 -6.71
C SER A 129 3.43 -24.78 -7.66
N THR A 130 4.45 -23.99 -8.04
CA THR A 130 5.56 -24.46 -8.90
C THR A 130 6.77 -24.96 -8.17
N GLY A 131 6.85 -24.74 -6.85
CA GLY A 131 8.04 -25.06 -6.06
C GLY A 131 7.74 -25.68 -4.70
N SER A 132 8.81 -25.95 -3.96
CA SER A 132 8.77 -26.42 -2.57
C SER A 132 9.87 -25.80 -1.72
N THR A 133 10.39 -24.66 -2.17
CA THR A 133 11.48 -23.91 -1.56
C THR A 133 11.01 -23.17 -0.31
N CYS A 134 9.72 -22.84 -0.25
CA CYS A 134 9.08 -22.10 0.83
C CYS A 134 8.35 -23.06 1.78
N ALA A 135 8.99 -23.49 2.86
CA ALA A 135 8.45 -24.48 3.79
C ALA A 135 7.13 -24.09 4.49
N SER A 136 6.77 -22.80 4.51
CA SER A 136 5.59 -22.26 5.20
C SER A 136 4.75 -21.31 4.35
N ALA A 137 4.92 -21.32 3.02
CA ALA A 137 4.06 -20.54 2.13
C ALA A 137 2.75 -21.28 1.87
N ASP A 138 1.65 -20.52 1.79
CA ASP A 138 0.36 -21.07 1.35
C ASP A 138 0.34 -21.26 -0.17
N LEU A 139 1.15 -20.48 -0.88
CA LEU A 139 1.32 -20.54 -2.32
C LEU A 139 2.75 -20.14 -2.68
N GLU A 140 3.44 -21.00 -3.42
CA GLU A 140 4.78 -20.70 -3.94
C GLU A 140 4.74 -20.65 -5.47
N ILE A 141 5.26 -19.55 -6.02
CA ILE A 141 5.37 -19.33 -7.46
C ILE A 141 6.79 -18.91 -7.79
N ASP A 142 7.51 -19.83 -8.41
CA ASP A 142 8.70 -19.54 -9.19
C ASP A 142 8.29 -19.01 -10.57
N LEU A 143 8.81 -17.84 -10.95
CA LEU A 143 8.53 -17.19 -12.24
C LEU A 143 9.49 -17.64 -13.35
N ASP A 144 10.64 -18.26 -13.00
CA ASP A 144 11.65 -18.68 -13.96
C ASP A 144 12.02 -20.18 -13.89
N ASP A 145 11.34 -20.95 -13.03
CA ASP A 145 11.44 -22.39 -12.74
C ASP A 145 12.83 -22.89 -12.28
N ALA A 146 13.90 -22.49 -12.95
CA ALA A 146 15.27 -22.92 -12.71
C ALA A 146 16.29 -21.79 -12.93
N GLY A 147 15.84 -20.53 -12.92
CA GLY A 147 16.70 -19.39 -13.16
C GLY A 147 17.29 -18.82 -11.86
N ALA A 148 17.67 -17.54 -11.94
CA ALA A 148 18.35 -16.85 -10.85
C ALA A 148 17.38 -16.05 -9.97
N LEU A 149 16.10 -15.99 -10.36
CA LEU A 149 15.10 -15.28 -9.60
C LEU A 149 14.64 -16.11 -8.41
N PRO A 150 14.49 -15.50 -7.24
CA PRO A 150 13.96 -16.20 -6.08
C PRO A 150 12.47 -16.51 -6.31
N ALA A 151 12.06 -17.73 -5.96
CA ALA A 151 10.65 -18.10 -5.92
C ALA A 151 9.88 -17.21 -4.93
N LEU A 152 8.67 -16.82 -5.29
CA LEU A 152 7.79 -16.01 -4.45
C LEU A 152 7.11 -16.91 -3.41
N CYS A 153 7.30 -16.58 -2.13
CA CYS A 153 6.72 -17.31 -1.01
C CYS A 153 5.50 -16.52 -0.50
N MET A 154 4.33 -16.80 -1.03
CA MET A 154 3.13 -16.04 -0.70
C MET A 154 2.39 -16.63 0.50
N THR A 155 1.87 -15.73 1.32
CA THR A 155 1.05 -16.07 2.48
C THR A 155 -0.37 -15.57 2.28
N LYS A 156 -1.33 -16.36 2.73
CA LYS A 156 -2.74 -16.05 2.63
C LYS A 156 -3.10 -14.92 3.59
N GLN A 157 -3.83 -13.94 3.09
CA GLN A 157 -4.17 -12.75 3.88
C GLN A 157 -5.53 -12.89 4.58
N SER A 158 -5.65 -12.24 5.74
CA SER A 158 -6.91 -12.10 6.48
C SER A 158 -7.34 -10.64 6.64
N GLY A 159 -6.58 -9.70 6.09
CA GLY A 159 -6.83 -8.27 6.19
C GLY A 159 -5.92 -7.46 5.27
N PRO A 160 -5.97 -6.12 5.40
CA PRO A 160 -5.15 -5.22 4.59
C PRO A 160 -3.65 -5.45 4.81
N VAL A 161 -2.87 -5.33 3.73
CA VAL A 161 -1.41 -5.48 3.77
C VAL A 161 -0.78 -4.10 3.79
N GLY A 162 0.10 -3.83 4.76
CA GLY A 162 0.84 -2.57 4.86
C GLY A 162 2.11 -2.57 4.03
N LEU A 163 2.38 -1.47 3.34
CA LEU A 163 3.59 -1.20 2.57
C LEU A 163 4.23 0.09 3.06
N ASN A 164 5.51 0.04 3.43
CA ASN A 164 6.25 1.28 3.71
C ASN A 164 6.60 2.01 2.42
N PRO A 165 6.92 3.31 2.48
CA PRO A 165 7.39 4.07 1.31
C PRO A 165 8.54 3.37 0.60
N GLY A 166 8.38 3.08 -0.68
CA GLY A 166 9.38 2.41 -1.51
C GLY A 166 9.27 0.88 -1.56
N ASP A 167 8.57 0.26 -0.61
CA ASP A 167 8.37 -1.19 -0.55
C ASP A 167 7.45 -1.69 -1.68
N ARG A 168 7.62 -2.97 -2.00
CA ARG A 168 6.95 -3.67 -3.08
C ARG A 168 6.28 -4.93 -2.54
N MET A 169 5.16 -5.28 -3.14
CA MET A 169 4.50 -6.57 -2.94
C MET A 169 4.03 -7.13 -4.27
N ILE A 170 3.94 -8.45 -4.32
CA ILE A 170 3.26 -9.17 -5.39
C ILE A 170 2.06 -9.87 -4.77
N ILE A 171 0.91 -9.72 -5.41
CA ILE A 171 -0.37 -10.27 -4.96
C ILE A 171 -0.86 -11.22 -6.03
N TYR A 172 -1.13 -12.46 -5.64
CA TYR A 172 -1.99 -13.36 -6.39
C TYR A 172 -3.33 -13.46 -5.70
N PHE A 173 -4.41 -13.48 -6.46
CA PHE A 173 -5.74 -13.54 -5.90
C PHE A 173 -6.67 -14.43 -6.71
N LYS A 174 -7.51 -15.20 -6.01
CA LYS A 174 -8.60 -15.94 -6.63
C LYS A 174 -9.78 -15.00 -6.85
N VAL A 175 -10.22 -14.86 -8.10
CA VAL A 175 -11.42 -14.10 -8.44
C VAL A 175 -12.65 -14.89 -7.97
N PRO A 176 -13.68 -14.23 -7.38
CA PRO A 176 -14.91 -14.89 -7.00
C PRO A 176 -15.56 -15.64 -8.17
N ASP A 177 -15.96 -16.89 -7.92
CA ASP A 177 -16.53 -17.78 -8.94
C ASP A 177 -17.76 -17.13 -9.61
N GLY A 178 -17.85 -17.24 -10.94
CA GLY A 178 -18.92 -16.63 -11.75
C GLY A 178 -18.70 -15.16 -12.13
N THR A 179 -17.62 -14.51 -11.65
CA THR A 179 -17.25 -13.14 -12.09
C THR A 179 -16.63 -13.13 -13.49
N LEU A 180 -15.84 -14.16 -13.80
CA LEU A 180 -15.22 -14.41 -15.09
C LEU A 180 -15.54 -15.83 -15.53
N SER A 181 -15.74 -16.02 -16.82
CA SER A 181 -16.07 -17.32 -17.42
C SER A 181 -15.12 -17.64 -18.56
N SER A 182 -15.13 -18.89 -19.03
CA SER A 182 -14.32 -19.32 -20.17
C SER A 182 -14.59 -18.52 -21.45
N LEU A 183 -15.78 -17.91 -21.58
CA LEU A 183 -16.15 -17.04 -22.70
C LEU A 183 -15.45 -15.67 -22.63
N ASP A 184 -14.95 -15.28 -21.47
CA ASP A 184 -14.23 -14.01 -21.28
C ASP A 184 -12.73 -14.12 -21.64
N ALA A 185 -12.25 -15.32 -22.01
CA ALA A 185 -10.89 -15.50 -22.49
C ALA A 185 -10.63 -14.66 -23.74
N GLY A 186 -9.59 -13.83 -23.71
CA GLY A 186 -9.24 -12.88 -24.76
C GLY A 186 -9.98 -11.55 -24.68
N ALA A 187 -10.95 -11.38 -23.76
CA ALA A 187 -11.62 -10.10 -23.54
C ALA A 187 -10.82 -9.21 -22.57
N THR A 188 -10.90 -7.90 -22.77
CA THR A 188 -10.36 -6.91 -21.82
C THR A 188 -11.32 -6.74 -20.65
N SER A 189 -10.79 -6.77 -19.43
CA SER A 189 -11.52 -6.53 -18.18
C SER A 189 -10.83 -5.48 -17.33
N SER A 190 -11.58 -4.84 -16.44
CA SER A 190 -11.04 -3.90 -15.46
C SER A 190 -10.68 -4.60 -14.15
N LEU A 191 -9.48 -4.29 -13.66
CA LEU A 191 -9.02 -4.58 -12.31
C LEU A 191 -8.74 -3.26 -11.60
N ASN A 192 -9.34 -3.04 -10.44
CA ASN A 192 -9.06 -1.89 -9.61
C ASN A 192 -8.40 -2.36 -8.32
N ILE A 193 -7.23 -1.82 -8.02
CA ILE A 193 -6.54 -2.05 -6.75
C ILE A 193 -6.58 -0.75 -5.97
N PHE A 194 -7.00 -0.84 -4.72
CA PHE A 194 -7.07 0.29 -3.81
C PHE A 194 -6.10 0.07 -2.66
N ALA A 195 -5.47 1.16 -2.27
CA ALA A 195 -4.67 1.25 -1.07
C ALA A 195 -5.00 2.56 -0.36
N GLY A 196 -5.79 2.46 0.70
CA GLY A 196 -6.31 3.60 1.44
C GLY A 196 -7.24 4.46 0.57
N LYS A 197 -6.89 5.71 0.32
CA LYS A 197 -7.68 6.62 -0.53
C LYS A 197 -7.27 6.59 -2.00
N THR A 198 -6.21 5.87 -2.33
CA THR A 198 -5.62 5.85 -3.67
C THR A 198 -6.04 4.57 -4.39
N GLY A 199 -6.68 4.71 -5.54
CA GLY A 199 -7.04 3.60 -6.42
C GLY A 199 -6.22 3.64 -7.72
N ALA A 200 -5.79 2.49 -8.19
CA ALA A 200 -5.13 2.30 -9.47
C ALA A 200 -5.98 1.38 -10.36
N PRO A 201 -6.86 1.95 -11.21
CA PRO A 201 -7.59 1.17 -12.20
C PRO A 201 -6.63 0.70 -13.29
N GLN A 202 -6.73 -0.57 -13.67
CA GLN A 202 -5.92 -1.23 -14.69
C GLN A 202 -6.85 -1.98 -15.65
N SER A 203 -6.61 -1.84 -16.95
CA SER A 203 -7.28 -2.63 -17.99
C SER A 203 -6.38 -3.80 -18.37
N VAL A 204 -6.90 -5.02 -18.27
CA VAL A 204 -6.12 -6.25 -18.44
C VAL A 204 -6.85 -7.19 -19.39
N THR A 205 -6.12 -7.78 -20.33
CA THR A 205 -6.67 -8.84 -21.18
C THR A 205 -6.63 -10.16 -20.43
N ILE A 206 -7.75 -10.86 -20.41
CA ILE A 206 -7.84 -12.17 -19.75
C ILE A 206 -7.17 -13.21 -20.64
N ALA A 207 -6.17 -13.89 -20.09
CA ALA A 207 -5.54 -15.02 -20.72
C ALA A 207 -6.29 -16.32 -20.37
N ASN A 208 -6.21 -17.30 -21.26
CA ASN A 208 -6.67 -18.65 -20.96
C ASN A 208 -5.51 -19.46 -20.39
N THR A 209 -5.81 -20.31 -19.41
CA THR A 209 -4.87 -21.24 -18.79
C THR A 209 -5.36 -22.67 -18.94
#